data_AF-A0AAU4IEA0-F1
#
_entry.id   AF-A0AAU4IEA0-F1
#
_cell.length_a   1.000
_cell.length_b   1.000
_cell.length_c   1.000
_cell.angle_alpha   90.00
_cell.angle_beta   90.00
_cell.angle_gamma   90.00
#
_symmetry.space_group_name_H-M   'P 1'
#
loop_
_entity.id
_entity.type
_entity.pdbx_description
1 polymer ?
#
loop_
_entity_poly.entity_id
_entity_poly.type
_entity_poly.pdbx_seq_one_letter_code
_entity_poly.pdbx_strand_id
1 'polypeptide(L)'
;MSDATQKYSISMPRDIAEAARARSGPSGLSAYVTAAVARQIERDNLAELVAVAEAEHGPITAEEIDATREEFRRAHGGPSGSDTEQKDVA
;
A
#
# COMPACT_ATOMS: atom_id res chain seq x y z
N MET A 1 8.48 22.15 8.35
CA MET A 1 7.94 23.36 7.69
C MET A 1 7.29 22.87 6.41
N SER A 2 5.99 23.09 6.23
CA SER A 2 5.32 22.68 4.99
C SER A 2 5.80 23.60 3.87
N ASP A 3 6.67 23.08 3.00
CA ASP A 3 7.04 23.80 1.78
C ASP A 3 5.77 24.08 0.97
N ALA A 4 5.66 25.32 0.47
CA ALA A 4 4.54 25.70 -0.37
C ALA A 4 4.53 24.83 -1.64
N THR A 5 3.36 24.37 -2.06
CA THR A 5 3.23 23.58 -3.29
C THR A 5 3.73 24.38 -4.49
N GLN A 6 4.76 23.88 -5.17
CA GLN A 6 5.26 24.45 -6.42
C GLN A 6 4.65 23.73 -7.62
N LYS A 7 4.22 24.50 -8.63
CA LYS A 7 3.68 23.95 -9.87
C LYS A 7 4.82 23.49 -10.78
N TYR A 8 4.81 22.21 -11.13
CA TYR A 8 5.66 21.62 -12.16
C TYR A 8 4.81 21.27 -13.38
N SER A 9 5.35 21.47 -14.59
CA SER A 9 4.69 21.08 -15.84
C SER A 9 5.37 19.86 -16.42
N ILE A 10 4.60 18.81 -16.68
CA ILE A 10 5.07 17.55 -17.28
C ILE A 10 4.17 17.18 -18.46
N SER A 11 4.75 16.58 -19.49
CA SER A 11 3.98 15.97 -20.57
C SER A 11 3.50 14.59 -20.15
N MET A 12 2.24 14.26 -20.45
CA MET A 12 1.69 12.93 -20.19
C MET A 12 0.78 12.50 -21.36
N PRO A 13 0.74 11.18 -21.67
CA PRO A 13 -0.23 10.65 -22.62
C PRO A 13 -1.67 11.00 -22.21
N ARG A 14 -2.50 11.34 -23.20
CA ARG A 14 -3.89 11.80 -22.95
C ARG A 14 -4.71 10.73 -22.25
N ASP A 15 -4.62 9.49 -22.72
CA ASP A 15 -5.32 8.32 -22.18
C ASP A 15 -4.98 8.10 -20.70
N ILE A 16 -3.71 8.24 -20.31
CA ILE A 16 -3.27 8.17 -18.92
C ILE A 16 -3.83 9.32 -18.09
N ALA A 17 -3.83 10.55 -18.63
CA ALA A 17 -4.39 11.72 -17.95
C ALA A 17 -5.89 11.57 -17.69
N GLU A 18 -6.63 11.06 -18.68
CA GLU A 18 -8.07 10.82 -18.59
C GLU A 18 -8.38 9.69 -17.61
N ALA A 19 -7.62 8.59 -17.64
CA ALA A 19 -7.77 7.50 -16.68
C ALA A 19 -7.49 7.95 -15.24
N ALA A 20 -6.46 8.76 -15.03
CA ALA A 20 -6.14 9.34 -13.72
C ALA A 20 -7.24 10.31 -13.26
N ARG A 21 -7.77 11.16 -14.15
CA ARG A 21 -8.91 12.04 -13.85
C ARG A 21 -10.15 11.25 -13.44
N ALA A 22 -10.50 10.20 -14.19
CA ALA A 22 -11.65 9.35 -13.88
C ALA A 22 -11.53 8.70 -12.50
N ARG A 23 -10.32 8.26 -12.10
CA ARG A 23 -10.04 7.69 -10.77
C ARG A 23 -9.99 8.73 -9.66
N SER A 24 -9.61 9.96 -9.97
CA SER A 24 -9.38 11.03 -8.98
C SER A 24 -10.64 11.57 -8.29
N GLY A 25 -11.82 11.35 -8.88
CA GLY A 25 -13.07 11.87 -8.34
C GLY A 25 -13.03 13.39 -8.11
N PRO A 26 -13.62 13.89 -7.01
CA PRO A 26 -13.68 15.33 -6.70
C PRO A 26 -12.33 16.01 -6.50
N SER A 27 -11.28 15.25 -6.18
CA SER A 27 -9.94 15.78 -5.85
C SER A 27 -9.12 16.17 -7.08
N GLY A 28 -9.53 15.72 -8.28
CA GLY A 28 -8.92 16.07 -9.55
C GLY A 28 -7.53 15.47 -9.80
N LEU A 29 -7.01 15.70 -11.02
CA LEU A 29 -5.79 15.06 -11.51
C LEU A 29 -4.56 15.33 -10.62
N SER A 30 -4.40 16.57 -10.15
CA SER A 30 -3.23 16.94 -9.34
C SER A 30 -3.15 16.12 -8.07
N ALA A 31 -4.25 16.02 -7.31
CA ALA A 31 -4.25 15.27 -6.06
C ALA A 31 -3.97 13.78 -6.28
N TYR A 32 -4.54 13.21 -7.35
CA TYR A 32 -4.29 11.82 -7.72
C TYR A 32 -2.82 11.58 -8.06
N VAL A 33 -2.22 12.45 -8.88
CA VAL A 33 -0.81 12.34 -9.27
C VAL A 33 0.10 12.53 -8.06
N THR A 34 -0.16 13.52 -7.19
CA THR A 34 0.62 13.72 -5.96
C THR A 34 0.58 12.47 -5.08
N ALA A 35 -0.60 11.87 -4.85
CA ALA A 35 -0.72 10.65 -4.07
C ALA A 35 -0.02 9.45 -4.73
N ALA A 36 -0.13 9.31 -6.05
CA ALA A 36 0.53 8.24 -6.79
C ALA A 36 2.06 8.36 -6.73
N VAL A 37 2.60 9.57 -6.94
CA VAL A 37 4.05 9.83 -6.87
C VAL A 37 4.57 9.61 -5.45
N ALA A 38 3.85 10.08 -4.42
CA ALA A 38 4.24 9.84 -3.03
C ALA A 38 4.34 8.33 -2.71
N ARG A 39 3.33 7.55 -3.12
CA ARG A 39 3.34 6.09 -2.96
C ARG A 39 4.47 5.42 -3.74
N GLN A 40 4.79 5.93 -4.93
CA GLN A 40 5.89 5.38 -5.72
C GLN A 40 7.24 5.61 -5.04
N ILE A 41 7.49 6.83 -4.57
CA ILE A 41 8.73 7.16 -3.83
C ILE A 41 8.85 6.29 -2.58
N GLU A 42 7.77 6.11 -1.83
CA GLU A 42 7.76 5.23 -0.65
C GLU A 42 8.12 3.78 -1.01
N ARG A 43 7.56 3.25 -2.10
CA ARG A 43 7.87 1.90 -2.60
C ARG A 43 9.30 1.78 -3.08
N ASP A 44 9.84 2.79 -3.75
CA ASP A 44 11.22 2.81 -4.24
C ASP A 44 12.19 2.81 -3.06
N ASN A 45 11.95 3.63 -2.04
CA ASN A 45 12.72 3.66 -0.80
C ASN A 45 12.64 2.30 -0.07
N LEU A 46 11.45 1.69 -0.01
CA LEU A 46 11.29 0.37 0.61
C LEU A 46 12.05 -0.71 -0.16
N ALA A 47 12.03 -0.67 -1.49
CA ALA A 47 12.77 -1.61 -2.33
C ALA A 47 14.29 -1.49 -2.11
N GLU A 48 14.80 -0.28 -1.93
CA GLU A 48 16.21 -0.05 -1.58
C GLU A 48 16.57 -0.68 -0.23
N LEU A 49 15.73 -0.49 0.80
CA LEU A 49 15.95 -1.09 2.12
C LEU A 49 15.89 -2.63 2.08
N VAL A 50 14.93 -3.19 1.34
CA VAL A 50 14.81 -4.65 1.16
C VAL A 50 16.05 -5.20 0.45
N ALA A 51 16.53 -4.54 -0.60
CA ALA A 51 17.73 -4.98 -1.32
C ALA A 51 18.98 -5.02 -0.42
N VAL A 52 19.14 -4.05 0.49
CA VAL A 52 20.23 -4.06 1.49
C VAL A 52 20.08 -5.26 2.44
N ALA A 53 18.87 -5.48 2.97
CA ALA A 53 18.62 -6.59 3.88
C ALA A 53 18.84 -7.97 3.23
N GLU A 54 18.41 -8.14 1.97
CA GLU A 54 18.62 -9.38 1.21
C GLU A 54 20.10 -9.61 0.87
N ALA A 55 20.88 -8.55 0.66
CA ALA A 55 22.32 -8.68 0.45
C ALA A 55 23.05 -9.17 1.69
N GLU A 56 22.58 -8.80 2.89
CA GLU A 56 23.17 -9.20 4.17
C GLU A 56 22.71 -10.59 4.65
N HIS A 57 21.43 -10.92 4.43
CA HIS A 57 20.80 -12.11 5.02
C HIS A 57 20.38 -13.18 4.01
N GLY A 58 20.40 -12.86 2.72
CA GLY A 58 19.79 -13.67 1.66
C GLY A 58 18.30 -13.36 1.46
N PRO A 59 17.71 -13.83 0.36
CA PRO A 59 16.29 -13.63 0.08
C PRO A 59 15.42 -14.41 1.06
N ILE A 60 14.28 -13.83 1.45
CA ILE A 60 13.31 -14.48 2.32
C ILE A 60 12.50 -15.50 1.51
N THR A 61 12.48 -16.75 1.97
CA THR A 61 11.73 -17.84 1.32
C THR A 61 10.23 -17.79 1.64
N ALA A 62 9.41 -18.40 0.79
CA ALA A 62 7.96 -18.49 1.03
C ALA A 62 7.65 -19.28 2.30
N GLU A 63 8.43 -20.34 2.55
CA GLU A 63 8.33 -21.20 3.72
C GLU A 63 8.59 -20.42 5.03
N GLU A 64 9.61 -19.56 5.04
CA GLU A 64 9.91 -18.68 6.18
C GLU A 64 8.79 -17.67 6.43
N ILE A 65 8.25 -17.06 5.37
CA ILE A 65 7.13 -16.12 5.48
C ILE A 65 5.90 -16.80 6.10
N ASP A 66 5.56 -18.00 5.63
CA ASP A 66 4.39 -18.73 6.10
C ASP A 66 4.57 -19.22 7.53
N ALA A 67 5.76 -19.69 7.90
CA ALA A 67 6.10 -20.04 9.28
C ALA A 67 5.93 -18.82 10.22
N THR A 68 6.51 -17.67 9.87
CA THR A 68 6.39 -16.43 10.67
C THR A 68 4.94 -15.93 10.75
N ARG A 69 4.16 -16.01 9.67
CA ARG A 69 2.73 -15.62 9.67
C ARG A 69 1.91 -16.50 10.60
N GLU A 70 2.18 -17.80 10.60
CA GLU A 70 1.50 -18.75 11.50
C GLU A 70 1.87 -18.48 12.96
N GLU A 71 3.15 -18.24 13.26
CA GLU A 71 3.60 -17.82 14.59
C GLU A 71 2.92 -16.52 15.03
N PHE A 72 2.87 -15.51 14.16
CA PHE A 72 2.21 -14.24 14.43
C PHE A 72 0.71 -14.44 14.72
N ARG A 73 0.03 -15.25 13.91
CA ARG A 73 -1.40 -15.58 14.10
C ARG A 73 -1.65 -16.29 15.43
N ARG A 74 -0.78 -17.23 15.81
CA ARG A 74 -0.87 -17.93 17.12
C ARG A 74 -0.65 -16.97 18.28
N ALA A 75 0.32 -16.06 18.18
CA ALA A 75 0.62 -15.08 19.22
C ALA A 75 -0.50 -14.02 19.39
N HIS A 76 -1.17 -13.65 18.30
CA HIS A 76 -2.26 -12.65 18.28
C HIS A 76 -3.67 -13.28 18.35
N GLY A 77 -3.76 -14.60 18.46
CA GLY A 77 -4.98 -15.40 18.40
C GLY A 77 -5.72 -15.58 19.72
N GLY A 78 -6.04 -14.50 20.43
CA GLY A 78 -7.26 -14.48 21.25
C GLY A 78 -8.49 -14.41 20.33
N PRO A 79 -9.63 -15.04 20.66
CA PRO A 79 -10.72 -15.25 19.71
C PRO A 79 -11.27 -13.93 19.14
N SER A 80 -10.99 -13.67 17.86
CA SER A 80 -11.63 -12.59 17.14
C SER A 80 -13.03 -13.03 16.73
N GLY A 81 -14.03 -12.54 17.46
CA GLY A 81 -15.39 -12.29 16.99
C GLY A 81 -16.18 -13.49 16.43
N SER A 82 -16.86 -14.18 17.33
CA SER A 82 -18.10 -14.94 17.14
C SER A 82 -18.86 -14.73 15.82
N ASP A 83 -19.09 -15.85 15.13
CA ASP A 83 -20.41 -16.19 14.58
C ASP A 83 -21.50 -15.68 15.53
N THR A 84 -22.18 -14.58 15.17
CA THR A 84 -23.53 -14.36 15.69
C THR A 84 -24.47 -15.00 14.70
N GLU A 85 -24.70 -16.28 14.98
CA GLU A 85 -25.83 -17.07 14.56
C GLU A 85 -27.11 -16.22 14.66
N GLN A 86 -27.62 -15.77 13.52
CA GLN A 86 -28.91 -15.09 13.43
C GLN A 86 -29.98 -16.19 13.47
N LYS A 87 -30.30 -16.66 14.69
CA LYS A 87 -31.35 -17.62 14.96
C LYS A 87 -32.52 -16.90 15.64
N ASP A 88 -33.62 -16.81 14.90
CA ASP A 88 -35.02 -16.68 15.30
C ASP A 88 -35.38 -15.94 16.60
N VAL A 89 -36.09 -14.81 16.46
CA VAL A 89 -37.23 -14.47 17.34
C VAL A 89 -38.39 -13.95 16.49
N ALA A 90 -39.44 -14.79 16.47
CA ALA A 90 -40.89 -14.57 16.35
C ALA A 90 -41.44 -13.34 15.60
#